data_AF-A0A7N4NKF9-F1
#
_entry.id   AF-A0A7N4NKF9-F1
#
_cell.length_a   1.000
_cell.length_b   1.000
_cell.length_c   1.000
_cell.angle_alpha   90.00
_cell.angle_beta   90.00
_cell.angle_gamma   90.00
#
_symmetry.space_group_name_H-M   'P 1'
#
loop_
_entity.id
_entity.type
_entity.pdbx_description
1 polymer ?
#
loop_
_entity_poly.entity_id
_entity_poly.type
_entity_poly.pdbx_seq_one_letter_code
_entity_poly.pdbx_strand_id
1 'polypeptide(L)'
;MDDSALPLAVENVASVTAQDLHRTIREALQLPDVAVEAFALWLISPFLEVQLKPKHQPYKVCRQWPDLLYRFTDASEDDMATDEPSLQFRRNVFFPKRKELQVNNEEVLRLLYEEAKFNVLEVRYPCDAEDCEKLGALVCRLELGPYRQGQQTACAVKEKLDSFLPAHLCKRPHSLFTAFRSRGPRLVPGEQGLLSAYQEVKEEAVGAEAELLTRHYRAYLLKCHELPYYGCAFFYGEVDKPAQGFLHRGGRKAVTVAINLEGVHVIDIKEKHVLLGLRFQELSWDYTCSGDDEPILWLEFDGESEGTPVNKLLKVYSKQAELMSGLIEYCIELSLTREPPPVPETKVGPPAGPGPSQRHKLRRQSSVVCSRLQHLATIDYVDDGKEIKRVKPKRTTSFFSRQLSLGPAAYTAVQPADSLEQG
;
A
#
# COMPACT_ATOMS: atom_id res chain seq x y z
N MET A 1 -6.92 7.84 13.71
CA MET A 1 -5.63 7.12 13.62
C MET A 1 -4.83 7.29 14.90
N ASP A 2 -4.83 8.48 15.51
CA ASP A 2 -4.29 8.77 16.85
C ASP A 2 -5.38 8.73 17.96
N ASP A 3 -6.53 8.11 17.65
CA ASP A 3 -7.75 8.06 18.49
C ASP A 3 -8.28 9.42 19.00
N SER A 4 -7.81 10.52 18.42
CA SER A 4 -8.36 11.84 18.73
C SER A 4 -9.76 12.00 18.13
N ALA A 5 -10.68 12.57 18.92
CA ALA A 5 -12.04 12.88 18.50
C ALA A 5 -12.26 14.39 18.49
N LEU A 6 -12.75 14.91 17.37
CA LEU A 6 -13.10 16.33 17.22
C LEU A 6 -14.64 16.47 17.24
N PRO A 7 -15.24 16.95 18.34
CA PRO A 7 -16.68 17.18 18.39
C PRO A 7 -17.04 18.36 17.47
N LEU A 8 -18.00 18.14 16.57
CA LEU A 8 -18.50 19.16 15.64
C LEU A 8 -19.97 19.45 15.92
N ALA A 9 -20.33 20.72 16.07
CA ALA A 9 -21.72 21.16 16.09
C ALA A 9 -22.22 21.28 14.64
N VAL A 10 -23.24 20.51 14.27
CA VAL A 10 -23.82 20.49 12.93
C VAL A 10 -25.32 20.73 13.03
N GLU A 11 -25.82 21.78 12.38
CA GLU A 11 -27.24 22.18 12.46
C GLU A 11 -28.18 21.11 11.89
N ASN A 12 -27.85 20.53 10.74
CA ASN A 12 -28.62 19.46 10.12
C ASN A 12 -27.70 18.38 9.53
N VAL A 13 -27.52 17.30 10.30
CA VAL A 13 -26.67 16.17 9.97
C VAL A 13 -27.12 15.43 8.69
N ALA A 14 -28.40 15.49 8.33
CA ALA A 14 -28.91 14.80 7.14
C ALA A 14 -28.62 15.54 5.82
N SER A 15 -28.37 16.85 5.87
CA SER A 15 -28.09 17.68 4.69
C SER A 15 -26.63 18.07 4.55
N VAL A 16 -25.85 18.02 5.64
CA VAL A 16 -24.44 18.42 5.62
C VAL A 16 -23.64 17.58 4.64
N THR A 17 -22.84 18.23 3.80
CA THR A 17 -21.98 17.54 2.84
C THR A 17 -20.61 17.23 3.46
N ALA A 18 -19.88 16.30 2.85
CA ALA A 18 -18.51 16.01 3.21
C ALA A 18 -17.62 17.26 3.05
N GLN A 19 -17.89 18.11 2.04
CA GLN A 19 -17.20 19.39 1.86
C GLN A 19 -17.46 20.37 3.01
N ASP A 20 -18.72 20.46 3.48
CA ASP A 20 -19.07 21.34 4.59
C ASP A 20 -18.38 20.89 5.89
N LEU A 21 -18.44 19.60 6.22
CA LEU A 21 -17.75 19.05 7.38
C LEU A 21 -16.23 19.22 7.28
N HIS A 22 -15.65 18.98 6.10
CA HIS A 22 -14.22 19.20 5.87
C HIS A 22 -13.83 20.66 6.14
N ARG A 23 -14.65 21.64 5.74
CA ARG A 23 -14.42 23.06 6.06
C ARG A 23 -14.47 23.29 7.58
N THR A 24 -15.50 22.79 8.26
CA THR A 24 -15.64 22.94 9.72
C THR A 24 -14.46 22.32 10.49
N ILE A 25 -14.00 21.12 10.09
CA ILE A 25 -12.83 20.46 10.71
C ILE A 25 -11.58 21.32 10.55
N ARG A 26 -11.34 21.85 9.34
CA ARG A 26 -10.18 22.71 9.09
C ARG A 26 -10.22 23.98 9.93
N GLU A 27 -11.38 24.63 10.04
CA GLU A 27 -11.54 25.84 10.84
C GLU A 27 -11.28 25.55 12.33
N ALA A 28 -11.83 24.45 12.84
CA ALA A 28 -11.63 24.01 14.22
C ALA A 28 -10.16 23.67 14.53
N LEU A 29 -9.46 23.03 13.59
CA LEU A 29 -8.05 22.65 13.72
C LEU A 29 -7.08 23.74 13.21
N GLN A 30 -7.60 24.89 12.76
CA GLN A 30 -6.82 26.00 12.18
C GLN A 30 -5.87 25.56 11.04
N LEU A 31 -6.33 24.63 10.20
CA LEU A 31 -5.52 24.06 9.12
C LEU A 31 -5.41 25.01 7.91
N PRO A 32 -4.22 25.11 7.30
CA PRO A 32 -3.98 25.96 6.13
C PRO A 32 -4.62 25.43 4.85
N ASP A 33 -4.62 26.22 3.78
CA ASP A 33 -5.29 25.91 2.51
C ASP A 33 -4.87 24.60 1.86
N VAL A 34 -3.60 24.21 1.99
CA VAL A 34 -3.11 22.91 1.49
C VAL A 34 -3.89 21.72 2.07
N ALA A 35 -4.49 21.85 3.25
CA ALA A 35 -5.29 20.81 3.88
C ALA A 35 -6.57 20.45 3.09
N VAL A 36 -7.10 21.35 2.23
CA VAL A 36 -8.24 21.02 1.34
C VAL A 36 -7.85 19.93 0.35
N GLU A 37 -6.61 19.95 -0.13
CA GLU A 37 -6.13 18.94 -1.07
C GLU A 37 -5.54 17.72 -0.35
N ALA A 38 -4.88 17.94 0.79
CA ALA A 38 -4.15 16.91 1.52
C ALA A 38 -5.04 15.88 2.20
N PHE A 39 -6.24 16.27 2.63
CA PHE A 39 -7.14 15.42 3.40
C PHE A 39 -8.50 15.26 2.73
N ALA A 40 -9.20 14.22 3.15
CA ALA A 40 -10.57 13.91 2.76
C ALA A 40 -11.29 13.25 3.94
N LEU A 41 -12.62 13.20 3.85
CA LEU A 41 -13.43 12.41 4.78
C LEU A 41 -13.59 10.99 4.29
N TRP A 42 -13.46 10.04 5.20
CA TRP A 42 -13.59 8.61 4.94
C TRP A 42 -14.59 7.98 5.88
N LEU A 43 -15.39 7.04 5.38
CA LEU A 43 -16.14 6.10 6.21
C LEU A 43 -15.39 4.78 6.27
N ILE A 44 -15.08 4.32 7.47
CA ILE A 44 -14.21 3.17 7.70
C ILE A 44 -14.80 2.27 8.76
N SER A 45 -14.88 0.99 8.43
CA SER A 45 -15.10 -0.12 9.36
C SER A 45 -14.07 -1.23 9.11
N PRO A 46 -14.04 -2.30 9.92
CA PRO A 46 -13.17 -3.45 9.68
C PRO A 46 -13.32 -4.12 8.30
N PHE A 47 -14.45 -3.92 7.60
CA PHE A 47 -14.75 -4.61 6.34
C PHE A 47 -14.60 -3.72 5.10
N LEU A 48 -14.79 -2.41 5.22
CA LEU A 48 -14.82 -1.50 4.08
C LEU A 48 -14.28 -0.09 4.43
N GLU A 49 -13.48 0.47 3.52
CA GLU A 49 -12.94 1.83 3.60
C GLU A 49 -13.39 2.64 2.37
N VAL A 50 -14.11 3.74 2.58
CA VAL A 50 -14.65 4.56 1.49
C VAL A 50 -14.28 6.03 1.66
N GLN A 51 -13.48 6.58 0.74
CA GLN A 51 -13.27 8.02 0.64
C GLN A 51 -14.54 8.69 0.10
N LEU A 52 -15.07 9.67 0.83
CA LEU A 52 -16.26 10.41 0.42
C LEU A 52 -15.91 11.47 -0.63
N LYS A 53 -16.81 11.65 -1.60
CA LYS A 53 -16.76 12.77 -2.54
C LYS A 53 -17.29 14.04 -1.86
N PRO A 54 -16.85 15.25 -2.27
CA PRO A 54 -17.25 16.50 -1.64
C PRO A 54 -18.77 16.67 -1.46
N LYS A 55 -19.57 16.21 -2.44
CA LYS A 55 -21.04 16.32 -2.45
C LYS A 55 -21.76 15.21 -1.68
N HIS A 56 -21.06 14.15 -1.23
CA HIS A 56 -21.70 13.10 -0.44
C HIS A 56 -22.18 13.67 0.89
N GLN A 57 -23.29 13.14 1.40
CA GLN A 57 -23.83 13.47 2.72
C GLN A 57 -23.47 12.31 3.66
N PRO A 58 -22.47 12.45 4.54
CA PRO A 58 -21.90 11.32 5.30
C PRO A 58 -22.96 10.52 6.06
N TYR A 59 -23.92 11.20 6.69
CA TYR A 59 -25.03 10.56 7.39
C TYR A 59 -25.86 9.63 6.49
N LYS A 60 -26.15 10.04 5.25
CA LYS A 60 -26.91 9.20 4.31
C LYS A 60 -26.10 7.99 3.85
N VAL A 61 -24.79 8.17 3.65
CA VAL A 61 -23.90 7.05 3.29
C VAL A 61 -23.79 6.06 4.45
N CYS A 62 -23.66 6.52 5.70
CA CYS A 62 -23.73 5.66 6.89
C CYS A 62 -25.05 4.88 6.98
N ARG A 63 -26.19 5.49 6.65
CA ARG A 63 -27.49 4.81 6.62
C ARG A 63 -27.59 3.70 5.57
N GLN A 64 -26.79 3.78 4.52
CA GLN A 64 -26.68 2.78 3.45
C GLN A 64 -25.52 1.79 3.70
N TRP A 65 -24.85 1.87 4.85
CA TRP A 65 -23.67 1.05 5.11
C TRP A 65 -23.94 -0.46 5.01
N PRO A 66 -25.05 -1.02 5.53
CA PRO A 66 -25.34 -2.44 5.35
C PRO A 66 -25.46 -2.85 3.87
N ASP A 67 -26.07 -1.99 3.03
CA ASP A 67 -26.20 -2.25 1.59
C ASP A 67 -24.83 -2.20 0.88
N LEU A 68 -23.94 -1.30 1.33
CA LEU A 68 -22.57 -1.21 0.83
C LEU A 68 -21.76 -2.45 1.23
N LEU A 69 -21.88 -2.92 2.47
CA LEU A 69 -21.22 -4.14 2.93
C LEU A 69 -21.70 -5.36 2.16
N TYR A 70 -23.02 -5.50 1.96
CA TYR A 70 -23.61 -6.58 1.18
C TYR A 70 -23.06 -6.62 -0.25
N ARG A 71 -22.95 -5.45 -0.89
CA ARG A 71 -22.46 -5.33 -2.27
C ARG A 71 -20.96 -5.56 -2.40
N PHE A 72 -20.17 -5.07 -1.46
CA PHE A 72 -18.70 -4.93 -1.63
C PHE A 72 -17.88 -5.83 -0.71
N THR A 73 -18.50 -6.69 0.09
CA THR A 73 -17.77 -7.57 1.02
C THR A 73 -18.42 -8.95 1.10
N ASP A 74 -17.67 -9.90 1.69
CA ASP A 74 -18.14 -11.24 2.04
C ASP A 74 -18.43 -11.37 3.54
N ALA A 75 -18.71 -10.25 4.21
CA ALA A 75 -19.11 -10.23 5.61
C ALA A 75 -20.42 -11.01 5.82
N SER A 76 -20.54 -11.68 6.96
CA SER A 76 -21.76 -12.41 7.32
C SER A 76 -22.92 -11.45 7.59
N GLU A 77 -24.16 -11.93 7.54
CA GLU A 77 -25.33 -11.11 7.87
C GLU A 77 -25.26 -10.54 9.30
N ASP A 78 -24.75 -11.33 10.25
CA ASP A 78 -24.55 -10.91 11.64
C ASP A 78 -23.48 -9.81 11.76
N ASP A 79 -22.36 -9.96 11.04
CA ASP A 79 -21.31 -8.93 10.99
C ASP A 79 -21.87 -7.63 10.37
N MET A 80 -22.55 -7.72 9.23
CA MET A 80 -23.13 -6.56 8.55
C MET A 80 -24.20 -5.84 9.39
N ALA A 81 -24.96 -6.57 10.20
CA ALA A 81 -26.00 -6.00 11.05
C ALA A 81 -25.44 -5.21 12.24
N THR A 82 -24.21 -5.51 12.66
CA THR A 82 -23.57 -4.90 13.83
C THR A 82 -22.44 -3.94 13.46
N ASP A 83 -21.98 -3.96 12.21
CA ASP A 83 -20.91 -3.10 11.73
C ASP A 83 -21.35 -1.64 11.57
N GLU A 84 -20.64 -0.74 12.25
CA GLU A 84 -20.88 0.70 12.17
C GLU A 84 -19.62 1.42 11.68
N PRO A 85 -19.70 2.22 10.60
CA PRO A 85 -18.54 2.94 10.11
C PRO A 85 -18.25 4.17 10.96
N SER A 86 -16.96 4.43 11.18
CA SER A 86 -16.46 5.67 11.75
C SER A 86 -16.17 6.70 10.64
N LEU A 87 -16.53 7.96 10.87
CA LEU A 87 -16.14 9.08 10.01
C LEU A 87 -14.75 9.57 10.41
N GLN A 88 -13.78 9.49 9.50
CA GLN A 88 -12.40 9.85 9.76
C GLN A 88 -11.89 10.92 8.80
N PHE A 89 -11.05 11.83 9.32
CA PHE A 89 -10.31 12.81 8.53
C PHE A 89 -8.92 12.24 8.23
N ARG A 90 -8.71 11.81 6.98
CA ARG A 90 -7.53 11.06 6.54
C ARG A 90 -6.93 11.65 5.28
N ARG A 91 -5.72 11.25 4.96
CA ARG A 91 -5.02 11.61 3.73
C ARG A 91 -5.94 11.36 2.52
N ASN A 92 -6.03 12.35 1.65
CA ASN A 92 -6.71 12.19 0.38
C ASN A 92 -5.87 11.29 -0.53
N VAL A 93 -6.44 10.20 -1.03
CA VAL A 93 -5.74 9.27 -1.94
C VAL A 93 -5.20 9.99 -3.19
N PHE A 94 -5.83 11.11 -3.58
CA PHE A 94 -5.44 11.94 -4.72
C PHE A 94 -4.44 13.05 -4.41
N PHE A 95 -3.92 13.13 -3.18
CA PHE A 95 -2.88 14.09 -2.83
C PHE A 95 -1.50 13.61 -3.31
N PRO A 96 -0.79 14.36 -4.18
CA PRO A 96 0.50 13.93 -4.71
C PRO A 96 1.62 13.99 -3.68
N LYS A 97 2.49 12.97 -3.62
CA LYS A 97 3.71 12.99 -2.81
C LYS A 97 4.54 14.27 -3.05
N ARG A 98 4.67 14.69 -4.32
CA ARG A 98 5.39 15.93 -4.69
C ARG A 98 4.85 17.21 -4.02
N LYS A 99 3.53 17.30 -3.80
CA LYS A 99 2.90 18.44 -3.10
C LYS A 99 3.07 18.28 -1.59
N GLU A 100 2.95 17.05 -1.10
CA GLU A 100 3.19 16.71 0.30
C GLU A 100 4.60 17.08 0.77
N LEU A 101 5.62 16.87 -0.07
CA LEU A 101 7.00 17.30 0.19
C LEU A 101 7.18 18.81 0.38
N GLN A 102 6.23 19.62 -0.09
CA GLN A 102 6.25 21.09 0.05
C GLN A 102 5.51 21.56 1.31
N VAL A 103 4.90 20.64 2.08
CA VAL A 103 4.16 20.97 3.29
C VAL A 103 5.13 21.34 4.40
N ASN A 104 4.87 22.49 5.02
CA ASN A 104 5.66 23.00 6.13
C ASN A 104 4.88 23.22 7.43
N ASN A 105 3.55 23.14 7.37
CA ASN A 105 2.72 23.32 8.54
C ASN A 105 2.82 22.08 9.45
N GLU A 106 3.12 22.32 10.72
CA GLU A 106 3.34 21.28 11.73
C GLU A 106 2.13 20.34 11.87
N GLU A 107 0.92 20.91 11.99
CA GLU A 107 -0.29 20.11 12.24
C GLU A 107 -0.68 19.24 11.03
N VAL A 108 -0.52 19.77 9.80
CA VAL A 108 -0.71 18.95 8.58
C VAL A 108 0.29 17.80 8.54
N LEU A 109 1.56 18.06 8.87
CA LEU A 109 2.59 17.02 8.91
C LEU A 109 2.32 16.00 10.02
N ARG A 110 1.86 16.44 11.19
CA ARG A 110 1.47 15.57 12.31
C ARG A 110 0.35 14.62 11.89
N LEU A 111 -0.73 15.13 11.30
CA LEU A 111 -1.86 14.31 10.84
C LEU A 111 -1.45 13.27 9.77
N LEU A 112 -0.62 13.67 8.79
CA LEU A 112 -0.07 12.75 7.80
C LEU A 112 0.84 11.70 8.42
N TYR A 113 1.66 12.12 9.39
CA TYR A 113 2.56 11.24 10.15
C TYR A 113 1.76 10.21 10.97
N GLU A 114 0.71 10.61 11.69
CA GLU A 114 -0.09 9.69 12.50
C GLU A 114 -0.75 8.61 11.64
N GLU A 115 -1.26 8.98 10.46
CA GLU A 115 -1.75 8.00 9.50
C GLU A 115 -0.63 7.09 8.96
N ALA A 116 0.53 7.64 8.64
CA ALA A 116 1.67 6.85 8.18
C ALA A 116 2.15 5.85 9.25
N LYS A 117 2.27 6.31 10.51
CA LYS A 117 2.62 5.50 11.68
C LYS A 117 1.65 4.35 11.86
N PHE A 118 0.34 4.64 11.86
CA PHE A 118 -0.69 3.61 11.93
C PHE A 118 -0.51 2.54 10.84
N ASN A 119 -0.31 2.96 9.58
CA ASN A 119 -0.14 2.03 8.47
C ASN A 119 1.10 1.13 8.59
N VAL A 120 2.19 1.64 9.17
CA VAL A 120 3.39 0.85 9.46
C VAL A 120 3.12 -0.15 10.58
N LEU A 121 2.54 0.28 11.70
CA LEU A 121 2.26 -0.58 12.86
C LEU A 121 1.28 -1.71 12.54
N GLU A 122 0.23 -1.41 11.76
CA GLU A 122 -0.75 -2.37 11.26
C GLU A 122 -0.24 -3.23 10.08
N VAL A 123 1.01 -2.99 9.66
CA VAL A 123 1.67 -3.70 8.56
C VAL A 123 0.88 -3.60 7.24
N ARG A 124 0.13 -2.50 7.06
CA ARG A 124 -0.40 -2.07 5.76
C ARG A 124 0.71 -1.54 4.86
N TYR A 125 1.81 -1.09 5.47
CA TYR A 125 3.08 -0.79 4.83
C TYR A 125 4.13 -1.86 5.16
N PRO A 126 4.24 -2.95 4.37
CA PRO A 126 5.29 -3.96 4.51
C PRO A 126 6.72 -3.42 4.45
N CYS A 127 7.34 -3.17 5.60
CA CYS A 127 8.72 -2.68 5.69
C CYS A 127 9.68 -3.77 6.15
N ASP A 128 10.94 -3.69 5.70
CA ASP A 128 12.01 -4.51 6.26
C ASP A 128 12.22 -4.15 7.73
N ALA A 129 12.65 -5.12 8.56
CA ALA A 129 12.80 -4.92 10.01
C ALA A 129 13.69 -3.71 10.36
N GLU A 130 14.80 -3.52 9.65
CA GLU A 130 15.70 -2.38 9.83
C GLU A 130 15.02 -1.04 9.54
N ASP A 131 14.12 -0.99 8.55
CA ASP A 131 13.35 0.22 8.24
C ASP A 131 12.27 0.48 9.30
N CYS A 132 11.62 -0.58 9.82
CA CYS A 132 10.72 -0.48 10.97
C CYS A 132 11.44 0.08 12.20
N GLU A 133 12.67 -0.38 12.47
CA GLU A 133 13.49 0.10 13.59
C GLU A 133 13.86 1.59 13.44
N LYS A 134 14.24 2.03 12.24
CA LYS A 134 14.52 3.45 11.94
C LYS A 134 13.28 4.33 12.07
N LEU A 135 12.14 3.87 11.57
CA LEU A 135 10.86 4.57 11.71
C LEU A 135 10.45 4.64 13.20
N GLY A 136 10.51 3.52 13.92
CA GLY A 136 10.24 3.45 15.35
C GLY A 136 11.15 4.34 16.17
N ALA A 137 12.42 4.47 15.80
CA ALA A 137 13.37 5.36 16.46
C ALA A 137 12.96 6.85 16.36
N LEU A 138 12.39 7.27 15.22
CA LEU A 138 11.80 8.60 15.08
C LEU A 138 10.56 8.77 15.97
N VAL A 139 9.73 7.73 16.12
CA VAL A 139 8.59 7.74 17.06
C VAL A 139 9.10 7.85 18.50
N CYS A 140 10.12 7.09 18.89
CA CYS A 140 10.76 7.23 20.20
C CYS A 140 11.26 8.66 20.43
N ARG A 141 11.88 9.28 19.41
CA ARG A 141 12.37 10.65 19.51
C ARG A 141 11.25 11.67 19.72
N LEU A 142 10.09 11.45 19.10
CA LEU A 142 8.88 12.28 19.22
C LEU A 142 8.20 12.10 20.59
N GLU A 143 8.07 10.87 21.07
CA GLU A 143 7.31 10.56 22.30
C GLU A 143 8.15 10.59 23.59
N LEU A 144 9.44 10.25 23.51
CA LEU A 144 10.33 10.11 24.67
C LEU A 144 11.40 11.21 24.75
N GLY A 145 11.50 12.07 23.73
CA GLY A 145 12.52 13.11 23.65
C GLY A 145 13.87 12.60 23.13
N PRO A 146 14.99 13.30 23.38
CA PRO A 146 16.32 12.88 22.94
C PRO A 146 16.80 11.59 23.64
N TYR A 147 17.60 10.78 22.94
CA TYR A 147 18.13 9.55 23.52
C TYR A 147 19.09 9.84 24.68
N ARG A 148 18.84 9.24 25.84
CA ARG A 148 19.75 9.29 26.98
C ARG A 148 20.25 7.90 27.30
N GLN A 149 21.57 7.74 27.36
CA GLN A 149 22.17 6.47 27.72
C GLN A 149 21.78 6.09 29.16
N GLY A 150 21.14 4.92 29.35
CA GLY A 150 20.81 4.42 30.67
C GLY A 150 19.61 3.48 30.70
N GLN A 151 19.43 2.82 31.85
CA GLN A 151 18.37 1.82 32.07
C GLN A 151 16.96 2.41 31.93
N GLN A 152 16.77 3.68 32.28
CA GLN A 152 15.47 4.36 32.22
C GLN A 152 14.92 4.43 30.79
N THR A 153 15.76 4.83 29.82
CA THR A 153 15.38 4.89 28.40
C THR A 153 15.04 3.50 27.86
N ALA A 154 15.83 2.48 28.22
CA ALA A 154 15.56 1.11 27.82
C ALA A 154 14.22 0.59 28.39
N CYS A 155 13.93 0.88 29.66
CA CYS A 155 12.64 0.54 30.27
C CYS A 155 11.47 1.26 29.58
N ALA A 156 11.58 2.56 29.33
CA ALA A 156 10.53 3.34 28.66
C ALA A 156 10.24 2.85 27.23
N VAL A 157 11.28 2.48 26.47
CA VAL A 157 11.12 1.89 25.13
C VAL A 157 10.39 0.55 25.22
N LYS A 158 10.80 -0.29 26.17
CA LYS A 158 10.21 -1.62 26.36
C LYS A 158 8.74 -1.57 26.78
N GLU A 159 8.35 -0.60 27.62
CA GLU A 159 6.97 -0.42 28.08
C GLU A 159 5.99 -0.06 26.96
N LYS A 160 6.49 0.58 25.89
CA LYS A 160 5.70 1.07 24.76
C LYS A 160 6.13 0.47 23.42
N LEU A 161 6.74 -0.72 23.44
CA LEU A 161 7.39 -1.28 22.25
C LEU A 161 6.42 -1.44 21.05
N ASP A 162 5.17 -1.75 21.33
CA ASP A 162 4.08 -1.89 20.35
C ASP A 162 3.57 -0.56 19.77
N SER A 163 3.85 0.58 20.41
CA SER A 163 3.60 1.90 19.80
C SER A 163 4.74 2.34 18.86
N PHE A 164 5.89 1.66 18.91
CA PHE A 164 7.07 1.99 18.11
C PHE A 164 7.33 1.01 16.97
N LEU A 165 6.96 -0.27 17.15
CA LEU A 165 7.22 -1.33 16.17
C LEU A 165 5.97 -2.16 15.86
N PRO A 166 5.87 -2.70 14.64
CA PRO A 166 4.87 -3.70 14.30
C PRO A 166 4.85 -4.90 15.26
N ALA A 167 3.64 -5.40 15.55
CA ALA A 167 3.43 -6.47 16.54
C ALA A 167 4.26 -7.75 16.30
N HIS A 168 4.63 -8.06 15.05
CA HIS A 168 5.46 -9.21 14.72
C HIS A 168 6.94 -9.05 15.12
N LEU A 169 7.42 -7.81 15.29
CA LEU A 169 8.77 -7.50 15.79
C LEU A 169 8.84 -7.39 17.32
N CYS A 170 7.69 -7.19 17.98
CA CYS A 170 7.60 -7.10 19.44
C CYS A 170 7.57 -8.47 20.13
N LYS A 171 7.29 -9.55 19.39
CA LYS A 171 7.13 -10.90 19.96
C LYS A 171 8.45 -11.67 19.94
N ARG A 172 8.68 -12.46 20.99
CA ARG A 172 9.75 -13.47 20.98
C ARG A 172 9.36 -14.59 20.00
N PRO A 173 10.26 -15.05 19.12
CA PRO A 173 9.97 -16.24 18.33
C PRO A 173 9.70 -17.40 19.31
N HIS A 174 8.51 -18.00 19.22
CA HIS A 174 8.12 -19.17 20.02
C HIS A 174 8.91 -20.40 19.56
N SER A 175 10.22 -20.44 19.80
CA SER A 175 11.02 -21.65 19.60
C SER A 175 11.08 -22.43 20.90
N LEU A 176 10.26 -23.47 20.98
CA LEU A 176 10.26 -24.49 22.03
C LEU A 176 11.64 -25.16 22.23
N PHE A 177 12.58 -24.98 21.29
CA PHE A 177 13.93 -25.55 21.33
C PHE A 177 15.02 -24.61 21.89
N THR A 178 14.71 -23.36 22.23
CA THR A 178 15.72 -22.39 22.73
C THR A 178 15.76 -22.22 24.25
N ALA A 179 14.86 -22.89 24.99
CA ALA A 179 14.76 -22.83 26.44
C ALA A 179 15.96 -23.48 27.18
N PHE A 180 16.74 -24.33 26.53
CA PHE A 180 17.80 -25.11 27.19
C PHE A 180 19.21 -24.49 27.16
N ARG A 181 19.41 -23.29 26.59
CA ARG A 181 20.79 -22.77 26.35
C ARG A 181 21.10 -21.31 26.71
N SER A 182 20.27 -20.58 27.46
CA SER A 182 20.75 -19.30 27.99
C SER A 182 20.01 -18.85 29.24
N ARG A 183 20.75 -18.73 30.35
CA ARG A 183 20.35 -18.01 31.56
C ARG A 183 20.73 -16.54 31.37
N GLY A 184 19.81 -15.75 30.85
CA GLY A 184 19.92 -14.29 30.77
C GLY A 184 18.65 -13.70 30.16
N PRO A 185 18.24 -12.47 30.54
CA PRO A 185 17.15 -11.78 29.88
C PRO A 185 17.60 -11.46 28.44
N ARG A 186 17.24 -12.31 27.48
CA ARG A 186 17.47 -12.04 26.06
C ARG A 186 16.42 -11.02 25.60
N LEU A 187 16.92 -9.87 25.12
CA LEU A 187 16.13 -8.78 24.54
C LEU A 187 15.31 -9.28 23.35
N VAL A 188 14.13 -8.70 23.14
CA VAL A 188 13.33 -8.98 21.94
C VAL A 188 14.15 -8.51 20.72
N PRO A 189 14.22 -9.26 19.60
CA PRO A 189 15.06 -8.89 18.46
C PRO A 189 14.87 -7.44 17.98
N GLY A 190 13.61 -6.99 17.86
CA GLY A 190 13.30 -5.61 17.47
C GLY A 190 13.62 -4.55 18.53
N GLU A 191 13.62 -4.89 19.83
CA GLU A 191 13.91 -3.96 20.92
C GLU A 191 15.37 -3.46 20.87
N GLN A 192 16.32 -4.37 20.61
CA GLN A 192 17.73 -4.00 20.52
C GLN A 192 18.02 -3.17 19.25
N GLY A 193 17.45 -3.57 18.11
CA GLY A 193 17.60 -2.82 16.86
C GLY A 193 17.00 -1.42 16.97
N LEU A 194 15.82 -1.30 17.58
CA LEU A 194 15.18 -0.02 17.88
C LEU A 194 16.03 0.87 18.79
N LEU A 195 16.58 0.34 19.88
CA LEU A 195 17.43 1.11 20.79
C LEU A 195 18.69 1.63 20.09
N SER A 196 19.29 0.80 19.24
CA SER A 196 20.44 1.21 18.42
C SER A 196 20.05 2.29 17.42
N ALA A 197 18.95 2.12 16.70
CA ALA A 197 18.45 3.13 15.77
C ALA A 197 18.08 4.45 16.48
N TYR A 198 17.49 4.38 17.68
CA TYR A 198 17.12 5.55 18.48
C TYR A 198 18.35 6.35 18.95
N GLN A 199 19.45 5.66 19.31
CA GLN A 199 20.72 6.30 19.61
C GLN A 199 21.32 7.05 18.40
N GLU A 200 21.07 6.58 17.18
CA GLU A 200 21.56 7.19 15.93
C GLU A 200 20.74 8.40 15.46
N VAL A 201 19.54 8.61 16.02
CA VAL A 201 18.71 9.77 15.67
C VAL A 201 19.43 11.04 16.14
N LYS A 202 19.93 11.82 15.18
CA LYS A 202 20.76 13.00 15.43
C LYS A 202 20.09 13.97 16.41
N GLU A 203 20.82 14.32 17.47
CA GLU A 203 20.50 15.44 18.32
C GLU A 203 20.99 16.73 17.67
N GLU A 204 20.08 17.64 17.36
CA GLU A 204 20.43 19.02 17.05
C GLU A 204 20.03 19.91 18.21
N ALA A 205 21.03 20.61 18.76
CA ALA A 205 20.95 21.32 20.04
C ALA A 205 20.27 22.70 19.96
N VAL A 206 19.85 23.15 18.77
CA VAL A 206 19.37 24.52 18.54
C VAL A 206 18.18 24.52 17.59
N GLY A 207 17.03 25.01 18.07
CA GLY A 207 15.80 25.18 17.31
C GLY A 207 14.59 25.27 18.23
N ALA A 208 13.51 25.91 17.78
CA ALA A 208 12.25 25.87 18.53
C ALA A 208 11.69 24.44 18.53
N GLU A 209 11.00 24.03 19.60
CA GLU A 209 10.41 22.68 19.72
C GLU A 209 9.53 22.31 18.52
N ALA A 210 8.70 23.26 18.06
CA ALA A 210 7.87 23.14 16.86
C ALA A 210 8.66 22.81 15.58
N GLU A 211 9.83 23.44 15.39
CA GLU A 211 10.70 23.19 14.22
C GLU A 211 11.31 21.78 14.28
N LEU A 212 11.65 21.32 15.48
CA LEU A 212 12.14 19.96 15.70
C LEU A 212 11.04 18.94 15.41
N LEU A 213 9.82 19.11 15.95
CA LEU A 213 8.69 18.20 15.67
C LEU A 213 8.41 18.09 14.18
N THR A 214 8.28 19.24 13.51
CA THR A 214 8.09 19.35 12.05
C THR A 214 9.16 18.56 11.29
N ARG A 215 10.43 18.64 11.71
CA ARG A 215 11.53 17.91 11.08
C ARG A 215 11.42 16.39 11.26
N HIS A 216 11.06 15.92 12.45
CA HIS A 216 10.92 14.48 12.71
C HIS A 216 9.70 13.90 11.97
N TYR A 217 8.57 14.62 11.93
CA TYR A 217 7.43 14.24 11.09
C TYR A 217 7.83 14.14 9.61
N ARG A 218 8.54 15.14 9.08
CA ARG A 218 9.05 15.09 7.71
C ARG A 218 10.01 13.92 7.49
N ALA A 219 10.94 13.66 8.41
CA ALA A 219 11.87 12.54 8.29
C ALA A 219 11.15 11.19 8.23
N TYR A 220 10.11 11.01 9.05
CA TYR A 220 9.27 9.82 9.04
C TYR A 220 8.53 9.68 7.70
N LEU A 221 7.85 10.75 7.27
CA LEU A 221 7.09 10.78 6.02
C LEU A 221 7.99 10.56 4.80
N LEU A 222 9.18 11.17 4.76
CA LEU A 222 10.17 10.98 3.70
C LEU A 222 10.58 9.52 3.57
N LYS A 223 10.82 8.84 4.70
CA LYS A 223 11.13 7.41 4.69
C LYS A 223 9.93 6.58 4.20
N CYS A 224 8.71 6.92 4.60
CA CYS A 224 7.51 6.28 4.07
C CYS A 224 7.28 6.56 2.57
N HIS A 225 7.69 7.71 2.04
CA HIS A 225 7.54 8.04 0.61
C HIS A 225 8.38 7.14 -0.30
N GLU A 226 9.46 6.54 0.22
CA GLU A 226 10.26 5.51 -0.47
C GLU A 226 9.44 4.26 -0.78
N LEU A 227 8.34 4.03 -0.05
CA LEU A 227 7.45 2.89 -0.24
C LEU A 227 6.50 3.15 -1.43
N PRO A 228 6.46 2.26 -2.43
CA PRO A 228 5.60 2.42 -3.61
C PRO A 228 4.10 2.52 -3.28
N TYR A 229 3.67 1.83 -2.22
CA TYR A 229 2.28 1.77 -1.75
C TYR A 229 1.93 2.82 -0.68
N TYR A 230 2.80 3.82 -0.45
CA TYR A 230 2.47 4.92 0.45
C TYR A 230 1.26 5.73 -0.07
N GLY A 231 0.33 6.03 0.83
CA GLY A 231 -0.86 6.84 0.54
C GLY A 231 -1.93 6.11 -0.28
N CYS A 232 -1.91 4.78 -0.30
CA CYS A 232 -2.90 3.96 -0.98
C CYS A 232 -4.26 3.94 -0.29
N ALA A 233 -5.31 3.82 -1.09
CA ALA A 233 -6.55 3.16 -0.67
C ALA A 233 -6.33 1.65 -0.72
N PHE A 234 -6.90 0.91 0.22
CA PHE A 234 -6.70 -0.53 0.34
C PHE A 234 -8.04 -1.25 0.19
N PHE A 235 -7.99 -2.35 -0.55
CA PHE A 235 -9.15 -3.19 -0.86
C PHE A 235 -8.82 -4.64 -0.55
N TYR A 236 -9.83 -5.43 -0.21
CA TYR A 236 -9.68 -6.85 0.08
C TYR A 236 -9.91 -7.69 -1.17
N GLY A 237 -9.15 -8.77 -1.32
CA GLY A 237 -9.38 -9.75 -2.37
C GLY A 237 -8.60 -11.03 -2.14
N GLU A 238 -8.67 -11.92 -3.12
CA GLU A 238 -7.94 -13.17 -3.11
C GLU A 238 -7.23 -13.40 -4.45
N VAL A 239 -6.12 -14.13 -4.43
CA VAL A 239 -5.42 -14.60 -5.65
C VAL A 239 -5.16 -16.10 -5.57
N ASP A 240 -5.09 -16.73 -6.74
CA ASP A 240 -4.77 -18.16 -6.84
C ASP A 240 -3.33 -18.43 -6.38
N LYS A 241 -3.15 -19.47 -5.55
CA LYS A 241 -1.81 -19.93 -5.16
C LYS A 241 -1.13 -20.63 -6.34
N PRO A 242 0.19 -20.46 -6.51
CA PRO A 242 0.93 -21.24 -7.49
C PRO A 242 0.80 -22.73 -7.18
N ALA A 243 0.73 -23.57 -8.21
CA ALA A 243 0.72 -25.01 -8.03
C ALA A 243 2.04 -25.46 -7.36
N GLN A 244 1.98 -25.85 -6.09
CA GLN A 244 3.13 -26.38 -5.36
C GLN A 244 2.92 -27.86 -4.98
N GLY A 245 3.84 -28.71 -5.43
CA GLY A 245 3.95 -30.12 -5.03
C GLY A 245 3.04 -31.10 -5.76
N PHE A 246 3.32 -32.40 -5.57
CA PHE A 246 2.69 -33.54 -6.25
C PHE A 246 1.16 -33.68 -6.03
N LEU A 247 0.61 -32.98 -5.04
CA LEU A 247 -0.81 -33.05 -4.66
C LEU A 247 -1.66 -31.93 -5.25
N HIS A 248 -1.07 -30.96 -5.99
CA HIS A 248 -1.76 -29.82 -6.58
C HIS A 248 -2.94 -29.31 -5.73
N ARG A 249 -2.71 -29.04 -4.45
CA ARG A 249 -3.76 -28.45 -3.60
C ARG A 249 -3.91 -26.99 -4.02
N GLY A 250 -4.68 -26.80 -5.09
CA GLY A 250 -5.19 -25.51 -5.52
C GLY A 250 -5.92 -24.85 -4.36
N GLY A 251 -5.86 -23.53 -4.33
CA GLY A 251 -6.53 -22.74 -3.31
C GLY A 251 -6.14 -21.29 -3.46
N ARG A 252 -6.92 -20.43 -2.82
CA ARG A 252 -6.68 -19.00 -2.84
C ARG A 252 -5.91 -18.54 -1.61
N LYS A 253 -5.28 -17.39 -1.72
CA LYS A 253 -4.70 -16.64 -0.60
C LYS A 253 -5.33 -15.26 -0.54
N ALA A 254 -5.67 -14.85 0.67
CA ALA A 254 -6.16 -13.50 0.94
C ALA A 254 -5.04 -12.47 0.74
N VAL A 255 -5.36 -11.41 0.02
CA VAL A 255 -4.47 -10.30 -0.30
C VAL A 255 -5.16 -8.98 -0.04
N THR A 256 -4.35 -7.95 0.16
CA THR A 256 -4.80 -6.56 0.10
C THR A 256 -4.30 -5.95 -1.21
N VAL A 257 -5.20 -5.30 -1.94
CA VAL A 257 -4.87 -4.51 -3.14
C VAL A 257 -4.76 -3.05 -2.73
N ALA A 258 -3.57 -2.48 -2.85
CA ALA A 258 -3.25 -1.10 -2.49
C ALA A 258 -3.08 -0.25 -3.76
N ILE A 259 -3.89 0.81 -3.90
CA ILE A 259 -3.95 1.64 -5.10
C ILE A 259 -3.74 3.11 -4.70
N ASN A 260 -2.76 3.77 -5.33
CA ASN A 260 -2.51 5.21 -5.17
C ASN A 260 -2.38 5.89 -6.55
N LEU A 261 -1.83 7.10 -6.58
CA LEU A 261 -1.58 7.85 -7.83
C LEU A 261 -0.46 7.28 -8.71
N GLU A 262 0.35 6.36 -8.22
CA GLU A 262 1.50 5.81 -8.95
C GLU A 262 1.18 4.45 -9.59
N GLY A 263 0.38 3.62 -8.91
CA GLY A 263 0.07 2.29 -9.39
C GLY A 263 -0.75 1.41 -8.45
N VAL A 264 -0.66 0.11 -8.70
CA VAL A 264 -1.37 -0.96 -8.00
C VAL A 264 -0.36 -1.91 -7.37
N HIS A 265 -0.61 -2.30 -6.12
CA HIS A 265 0.22 -3.23 -5.37
C HIS A 265 -0.64 -4.32 -4.74
N VAL A 266 -0.21 -5.57 -4.86
CA VAL A 266 -0.87 -6.74 -4.25
C VAL A 266 0.01 -7.23 -3.12
N ILE A 267 -0.54 -7.25 -1.91
CA ILE A 267 0.18 -7.53 -0.66
C ILE A 267 -0.44 -8.77 0.00
N ASP A 268 0.39 -9.73 0.42
CA ASP A 268 -0.07 -10.90 1.16
C ASP A 268 -0.54 -10.50 2.58
N ILE A 269 -1.78 -10.81 2.94
CA ILE A 269 -2.33 -10.44 4.26
C ILE A 269 -1.65 -11.20 5.40
N LYS A 270 -1.24 -12.45 5.17
CA LYS A 270 -0.69 -13.32 6.20
C LYS A 270 0.80 -13.08 6.37
N GLU A 271 1.54 -13.12 5.26
CA GLU A 271 3.00 -13.01 5.26
C GLU A 271 3.48 -11.56 5.23
N LYS A 272 2.57 -10.60 5.02
CA LYS A 272 2.84 -9.15 5.04
C LYS A 272 3.99 -8.75 4.13
N HIS A 273 4.03 -9.31 2.92
CA HIS A 273 5.01 -8.97 1.89
C HIS A 273 4.33 -8.54 0.59
N VAL A 274 5.05 -7.78 -0.24
CA VAL A 274 4.58 -7.41 -1.57
C VAL A 274 4.70 -8.60 -2.51
N LEU A 275 3.58 -9.00 -3.12
CA LEU A 275 3.53 -10.03 -4.16
C LEU A 275 3.78 -9.42 -5.53
N LEU A 276 3.17 -8.27 -5.80
CA LEU A 276 3.24 -7.57 -7.07
C LEU A 276 3.14 -6.06 -6.83
N GLY A 277 3.95 -5.27 -7.51
CA GLY A 277 3.82 -3.82 -7.60
C GLY A 277 3.97 -3.40 -9.06
N LEU A 278 2.98 -2.68 -9.57
CA LEU A 278 2.92 -2.23 -10.96
C LEU A 278 2.57 -0.75 -11.01
N ARG A 279 3.38 0.05 -11.70
CA ARG A 279 3.00 1.42 -12.06
C ARG A 279 1.93 1.39 -13.14
N PHE A 280 1.15 2.46 -13.26
CA PHE A 280 0.11 2.52 -14.30
C PHE A 280 0.64 2.36 -15.73
N GLN A 281 1.91 2.70 -16.00
CA GLN A 281 2.52 2.49 -17.32
C GLN A 281 2.96 1.04 -17.57
N GLU A 282 2.90 0.18 -16.56
CA GLU A 282 3.35 -1.22 -16.58
C GLU A 282 2.17 -2.20 -16.59
N LEU A 283 0.93 -1.70 -16.55
CA LEU A 283 -0.26 -2.53 -16.45
C LEU A 283 -1.36 -2.14 -17.43
N SER A 284 -2.17 -3.12 -17.79
CA SER A 284 -3.53 -2.97 -18.30
C SER A 284 -4.44 -3.70 -17.33
N TRP A 285 -5.66 -3.19 -17.17
CA TRP A 285 -6.63 -3.80 -16.28
C TRP A 285 -7.98 -3.90 -16.95
N ASP A 286 -8.76 -4.85 -16.45
CA ASP A 286 -10.16 -5.02 -16.80
C ASP A 286 -10.88 -5.54 -15.56
N TYR A 287 -12.20 -5.41 -15.51
CA TYR A 287 -12.98 -6.07 -14.46
C TYR A 287 -14.15 -6.82 -15.08
N THR A 288 -14.40 -8.02 -14.56
CA THR A 288 -15.53 -8.84 -14.97
C THR A 288 -16.43 -9.03 -13.76
N CYS A 289 -17.72 -8.74 -13.95
CA CYS A 289 -18.79 -8.99 -12.99
C CYS A 289 -19.90 -9.72 -13.75
N SER A 290 -19.75 -11.03 -13.95
CA SER A 290 -20.72 -11.83 -14.71
C SER A 290 -21.74 -12.46 -13.76
N GLY A 291 -22.87 -11.77 -13.50
CA GLY A 291 -24.04 -12.36 -12.84
C GLY A 291 -23.71 -13.16 -11.57
N ASP A 292 -23.78 -14.49 -11.68
CA ASP A 292 -23.54 -15.45 -10.59
C ASP A 292 -22.06 -15.74 -10.30
N ASP A 293 -21.13 -15.31 -11.17
CA ASP A 293 -19.70 -15.46 -10.95
C ASP A 293 -19.16 -14.37 -10.02
N GLU A 294 -18.16 -14.75 -9.23
CA GLU A 294 -17.43 -13.84 -8.37
C GLU A 294 -16.75 -12.72 -9.17
N PRO A 295 -16.88 -11.44 -8.77
CA PRO A 295 -16.24 -10.35 -9.49
C PRO A 295 -14.71 -10.46 -9.45
N ILE A 296 -14.07 -10.21 -10.59
CA ILE A 296 -12.62 -10.34 -10.76
C ILE A 296 -12.06 -9.03 -11.33
N LEU A 297 -10.98 -8.54 -10.70
CA LEU A 297 -10.08 -7.57 -11.29
C LEU A 297 -8.94 -8.32 -11.99
N TRP A 298 -8.76 -8.04 -13.27
CA TRP A 298 -7.71 -8.59 -14.11
C TRP A 298 -6.56 -7.59 -14.20
N LEU A 299 -5.34 -8.05 -13.96
CA LEU A 299 -4.13 -7.25 -14.12
C LEU A 299 -3.21 -7.92 -15.15
N GLU A 300 -3.04 -7.29 -16.30
CA GLU A 300 -2.14 -7.71 -17.38
C GLU A 300 -0.85 -6.88 -17.30
N PHE A 301 0.30 -7.55 -17.31
CA PHE A 301 1.61 -6.91 -17.24
C PHE A 301 2.69 -7.73 -17.97
N ASP A 302 3.78 -7.08 -18.34
CA ASP A 302 4.93 -7.74 -18.98
C ASP A 302 5.65 -8.65 -17.95
N GLY A 303 6.03 -9.85 -18.37
CA GLY A 303 6.80 -10.79 -17.55
C GLY A 303 7.73 -11.68 -18.36
N GLU A 304 8.28 -12.69 -17.72
CA GLU A 304 9.20 -13.66 -18.33
C GLU A 304 8.82 -15.08 -17.87
N SER A 305 8.92 -16.04 -18.78
CA SER A 305 8.75 -17.47 -18.54
C SER A 305 9.87 -18.22 -19.26
N GLU A 306 10.68 -18.97 -18.50
CA GLU A 306 11.81 -19.75 -19.01
C GLU A 306 12.78 -18.98 -19.94
N GLY A 307 13.06 -17.71 -19.64
CA GLY A 307 13.94 -16.88 -20.49
C GLY A 307 13.22 -16.17 -21.64
N THR A 308 11.95 -16.46 -21.85
CA THR A 308 11.12 -15.89 -22.92
C THR A 308 10.21 -14.83 -22.34
N PRO A 309 10.23 -13.59 -22.86
CA PRO A 309 9.31 -12.58 -22.39
C PRO A 309 7.86 -12.90 -22.83
N VAL A 310 6.92 -12.75 -21.90
CA VAL A 310 5.50 -13.14 -22.03
C VAL A 310 4.62 -12.05 -21.42
N ASN A 311 3.33 -12.02 -21.78
CA ASN A 311 2.33 -11.29 -21.01
C ASN A 311 1.83 -12.18 -19.88
N LYS A 312 1.76 -11.61 -18.67
CA LYS A 312 1.22 -12.26 -17.49
C LYS A 312 -0.11 -11.64 -17.13
N LEU A 313 -1.08 -12.50 -16.82
CA LEU A 313 -2.41 -12.10 -16.38
C LEU A 313 -2.66 -12.64 -14.98
N LEU A 314 -2.87 -11.74 -14.02
CA LEU A 314 -3.24 -12.04 -12.64
C LEU A 314 -4.75 -11.85 -12.45
N LYS A 315 -5.37 -12.83 -11.79
CA LYS A 315 -6.76 -12.77 -11.30
C LYS A 315 -6.78 -12.33 -9.86
N VAL A 316 -7.51 -11.26 -9.56
CA VAL A 316 -7.85 -10.86 -8.20
C VAL A 316 -9.35 -11.00 -8.00
N TYR A 317 -9.76 -12.00 -7.23
CA TYR A 317 -11.15 -12.23 -6.87
C TYR A 317 -11.56 -11.26 -5.77
N SER A 318 -12.57 -10.43 -5.99
CA SER A 318 -13.04 -9.45 -5.02
C SER A 318 -14.34 -8.79 -5.44
N LYS A 319 -15.33 -8.75 -4.54
CA LYS A 319 -16.52 -7.91 -4.68
C LYS A 319 -16.22 -6.41 -4.83
N GLN A 320 -15.01 -5.97 -4.47
CA GLN A 320 -14.56 -4.58 -4.58
C GLN A 320 -13.92 -4.27 -5.96
N ALA A 321 -13.89 -5.23 -6.90
CA ALA A 321 -13.25 -5.06 -8.21
C ALA A 321 -13.76 -3.84 -8.99
N GLU A 322 -15.06 -3.52 -8.92
CA GLU A 322 -15.63 -2.31 -9.54
C GLU A 322 -15.04 -1.03 -8.93
N LEU A 323 -14.91 -0.98 -7.60
CA LEU A 323 -14.32 0.16 -6.89
C LEU A 323 -12.83 0.32 -7.24
N MET A 324 -12.10 -0.79 -7.29
CA MET A 324 -10.68 -0.80 -7.69
C MET A 324 -10.52 -0.28 -9.12
N SER A 325 -11.32 -0.80 -10.07
CA SER A 325 -11.28 -0.39 -11.47
C SER A 325 -11.56 1.10 -11.64
N GLY A 326 -12.62 1.61 -10.99
CA GLY A 326 -12.96 3.03 -11.04
C GLY A 326 -11.88 3.94 -10.43
N LEU A 327 -11.20 3.48 -9.37
CA LEU A 327 -10.09 4.23 -8.79
C LEU A 327 -8.86 4.25 -9.71
N ILE A 328 -8.52 3.13 -10.34
CA ILE A 328 -7.43 3.06 -11.32
C ILE A 328 -7.70 4.01 -12.50
N GLU A 329 -8.91 3.97 -13.07
CA GLU A 329 -9.32 4.86 -14.17
C GLU A 329 -9.13 6.32 -13.77
N TYR A 330 -9.68 6.72 -12.63
CA TYR A 330 -9.60 8.10 -12.15
C TYR A 330 -8.15 8.55 -11.87
N CYS A 331 -7.30 7.69 -11.28
CA CYS A 331 -5.89 8.01 -11.05
C CYS A 331 -5.13 8.27 -12.36
N ILE A 332 -5.42 7.50 -13.41
CA ILE A 332 -4.81 7.69 -14.73
C ILE A 332 -5.31 8.97 -15.39
N GLU A 333 -6.62 9.24 -15.38
CA GLU A 333 -7.20 10.47 -15.92
C GLU A 333 -6.65 11.72 -15.21
N LEU A 334 -6.51 11.67 -13.89
CA LEU A 334 -5.93 12.76 -13.10
C LEU A 334 -4.45 12.99 -13.45
N SER A 335 -3.73 11.94 -13.87
CA SER A 335 -2.33 12.05 -14.27
C SER A 335 -2.17 12.65 -15.67
N LEU A 336 -3.12 12.40 -16.58
CA LEU A 336 -3.14 12.95 -17.93
C LEU A 336 -3.52 14.43 -17.98
N THR A 337 -4.37 14.87 -17.04
CA THR A 337 -4.83 16.28 -16.95
C THR A 337 -3.81 17.21 -16.27
N ARG A 338 -2.74 16.65 -15.68
CA ARG A 338 -1.68 17.42 -15.03
C ARG A 338 -0.54 17.68 -16.01
N GLU A 339 -0.06 18.93 -16.07
CA GLU A 339 1.14 19.27 -16.84
C GLU A 339 2.31 18.35 -16.47
N PRO A 340 3.10 17.88 -17.44
CA PRO A 340 4.29 17.10 -17.16
C PRO A 340 5.26 17.94 -16.33
N PRO A 341 6.02 17.31 -15.40
CA PRO A 341 7.07 18.02 -14.68
C PRO A 341 8.07 18.63 -15.68
N PRO A 342 8.66 19.81 -15.38
CA PRO A 342 9.72 20.36 -16.19
C PRO A 342 10.86 19.34 -16.31
N VAL A 343 11.32 19.12 -17.54
CA VAL A 343 12.45 18.23 -17.84
C VAL A 343 13.67 18.75 -17.08
N PRO A 344 14.39 17.91 -16.30
CA PRO A 344 15.66 18.34 -15.72
C PRO A 344 16.64 18.63 -16.85
N GLU A 345 17.17 19.86 -16.90
CA GLU A 345 18.25 20.24 -17.82
C GLU A 345 19.44 19.30 -17.61
N THR A 346 19.61 18.38 -18.55
CA THR A 346 20.73 17.45 -18.54
C THR A 346 21.95 18.23 -19.04
N LYS A 347 22.84 18.63 -18.13
CA LYS A 347 24.17 19.12 -18.51
C LYS A 347 24.89 17.99 -19.24
N VAL A 348 25.06 18.16 -20.55
CA VAL A 348 25.75 17.20 -21.43
C VAL A 348 27.24 17.19 -21.07
N GLY A 349 27.67 16.15 -20.36
CA GLY A 349 29.07 15.72 -20.29
C GLY A 349 29.43 14.84 -21.50
N PRO A 350 30.70 14.75 -21.90
CA PRO A 350 31.11 14.06 -23.13
C PRO A 350 30.88 12.54 -23.06
N PRO A 351 30.70 11.87 -24.21
CA PRO A 351 30.23 10.49 -24.26
C PRO A 351 31.33 9.51 -23.82
N ALA A 352 31.04 8.71 -22.79
CA ALA A 352 31.81 7.53 -22.47
C ALA A 352 31.41 6.38 -23.41
N GLY A 353 32.40 5.68 -23.97
CA GLY A 353 32.23 4.61 -24.96
C GLY A 353 31.48 3.38 -24.44
N PRO A 354 31.18 2.41 -25.33
CA PRO A 354 30.32 1.27 -25.02
C PRO A 354 31.06 0.26 -24.14
N GLY A 355 30.90 0.41 -22.82
CA GLY A 355 31.26 -0.63 -21.86
C GLY A 355 30.19 -1.72 -21.81
N PRO A 356 30.55 -2.99 -21.54
CA PRO A 356 29.57 -4.07 -21.47
C PRO A 356 28.57 -3.79 -20.35
N SER A 357 27.30 -3.69 -20.70
CA SER A 357 26.18 -3.63 -19.77
C SER A 357 26.20 -4.89 -18.92
N GLN A 358 26.77 -4.79 -17.72
CA GLN A 358 26.67 -5.84 -16.71
C GLN A 358 25.19 -6.03 -16.40
N ARG A 359 24.62 -7.12 -16.91
CA ARG A 359 23.37 -7.71 -16.42
C ARG A 359 23.42 -7.68 -14.90
N HIS A 360 22.52 -6.93 -14.27
CA HIS A 360 22.34 -6.98 -12.83
C HIS A 360 22.04 -8.44 -12.47
N LYS A 361 23.05 -9.12 -11.91
CA LYS A 361 22.90 -10.48 -11.38
C LYS A 361 21.77 -10.44 -10.36
N LEU A 362 20.76 -11.30 -10.54
CA LEU A 362 19.65 -11.52 -9.62
C LEU A 362 20.19 -11.69 -8.20
N ARG A 363 20.11 -10.60 -7.42
CA ARG A 363 20.42 -10.59 -6.00
C ARG A 363 19.26 -11.29 -5.31
N ARG A 364 19.54 -12.22 -4.38
CA ARG A 364 18.53 -12.88 -3.54
C ARG A 364 17.47 -11.86 -3.10
N GLN A 365 16.20 -12.09 -3.43
CA GLN A 365 15.08 -11.27 -2.98
C GLN A 365 14.89 -11.46 -1.45
N SER A 366 15.65 -10.74 -0.63
CA SER A 366 15.54 -10.78 0.84
C SER A 366 14.60 -9.71 1.39
N SER A 367 14.30 -8.66 0.63
CA SER A 367 13.41 -7.58 1.08
C SER A 367 11.94 -7.98 0.95
N VAL A 368 11.10 -7.54 1.90
CA VAL A 368 9.64 -7.74 1.87
C VAL A 368 8.94 -6.78 0.91
N VAL A 369 9.66 -5.75 0.43
CA VAL A 369 9.14 -4.69 -0.44
C VAL A 369 9.20 -5.07 -1.93
N CYS A 370 10.07 -6.01 -2.31
CA CYS A 370 10.24 -6.43 -3.70
C CYS A 370 9.12 -7.40 -4.13
N SER A 371 8.61 -7.22 -5.36
CA SER A 371 7.65 -8.13 -6.01
C SER A 371 8.17 -9.57 -6.07
N ARG A 372 7.33 -10.52 -5.66
CA ARG A 372 7.61 -11.96 -5.59
C ARG A 372 6.70 -12.72 -6.55
N LEU A 373 6.89 -12.49 -7.85
CA LEU A 373 6.06 -13.08 -8.91
C LEU A 373 5.98 -14.60 -8.84
N GLN A 374 7.04 -15.26 -8.37
CA GLN A 374 7.08 -16.71 -8.15
C GLN A 374 6.07 -17.22 -7.10
N HIS A 375 5.47 -16.33 -6.31
CA HIS A 375 4.43 -16.65 -5.34
C HIS A 375 3.01 -16.39 -5.86
N LEU A 376 2.86 -16.07 -7.15
CA LEU A 376 1.59 -15.82 -7.82
C LEU A 376 1.33 -16.89 -8.88
N ALA A 377 0.07 -17.30 -9.00
CA ALA A 377 -0.39 -17.99 -10.20
C ALA A 377 -0.81 -16.95 -11.25
N THR A 378 -0.13 -16.95 -12.40
CA THR A 378 -0.46 -16.10 -13.55
C THR A 378 -0.79 -16.97 -14.76
N ILE A 379 -1.61 -16.44 -15.67
CA ILE A 379 -1.78 -16.99 -17.00
C ILE A 379 -0.73 -16.33 -17.90
N ASP A 380 0.12 -17.13 -18.53
CA ASP A 380 1.20 -16.66 -19.40
C ASP A 380 0.83 -16.89 -20.88
N TYR A 381 0.96 -15.86 -21.71
CA TYR A 381 0.71 -15.96 -23.16
C TYR A 381 1.63 -15.05 -23.98
N VAL A 382 1.78 -15.38 -25.26
CA VAL A 382 2.50 -14.59 -26.27
C VAL A 382 1.52 -14.22 -27.39
N ASP A 383 1.51 -12.96 -27.82
CA ASP A 383 0.68 -12.48 -28.93
C ASP A 383 1.26 -13.01 -30.25
N ASP A 384 0.58 -14.00 -30.84
CA ASP A 384 0.78 -14.64 -32.16
C ASP A 384 2.20 -14.63 -32.77
N GLY A 385 3.20 -15.06 -31.99
CA GLY A 385 4.38 -15.76 -32.50
C GLY A 385 5.57 -14.96 -33.04
N LYS A 386 5.60 -13.61 -33.04
CA LYS A 386 6.83 -12.88 -33.43
C LYS A 386 7.19 -11.62 -32.63
N GLU A 387 6.26 -10.90 -32.00
CA GLU A 387 6.60 -9.69 -31.24
C GLU A 387 5.68 -9.46 -30.04
N ILE A 388 6.28 -9.05 -28.92
CA ILE A 388 5.56 -8.67 -27.70
C ILE A 388 5.04 -7.26 -27.87
N LYS A 389 3.71 -7.09 -27.92
CA LYS A 389 3.11 -5.77 -27.76
C LYS A 389 3.10 -5.40 -26.28
N ARG A 390 4.09 -4.59 -25.88
CA ARG A 390 4.17 -3.98 -24.55
C ARG A 390 2.81 -3.44 -24.12
N VAL A 391 2.42 -3.75 -22.89
CA VAL A 391 1.16 -3.29 -22.31
C VAL A 391 1.13 -1.75 -22.32
N LYS A 392 0.21 -1.17 -23.09
CA LYS A 392 -0.03 0.29 -23.09
C LYS A 392 -1.14 0.57 -22.08
N PRO A 393 -1.04 1.62 -21.24
CA PRO A 393 -2.11 1.98 -20.31
C PRO A 393 -3.36 2.37 -21.11
N LYS A 394 -4.31 1.43 -21.26
CA LYS A 394 -5.54 1.64 -22.03
C LYS A 394 -6.64 0.75 -21.49
N ARG A 395 -7.83 1.35 -21.35
CA ARG A 395 -9.10 0.73 -20.92
C ARG A 395 -9.54 -0.49 -21.75
N THR A 396 -8.98 -0.72 -22.95
CA THR A 396 -9.67 -1.50 -23.98
C THR A 396 -8.81 -2.40 -24.87
N THR A 397 -7.58 -2.77 -24.46
CA THR A 397 -6.85 -3.85 -25.15
C THR A 397 -6.48 -5.02 -24.24
N SER A 398 -7.32 -5.22 -23.21
CA SER A 398 -7.38 -6.44 -22.39
C SER A 398 -7.56 -7.68 -23.28
N PHE A 399 -7.02 -8.81 -22.82
CA PHE A 399 -7.24 -10.16 -23.36
C PHE A 399 -8.68 -10.38 -23.87
N PHE A 400 -9.69 -9.88 -23.12
CA PHE A 400 -11.11 -10.06 -23.44
C PHE A 400 -11.59 -9.17 -24.59
N SER A 401 -11.08 -7.94 -24.73
CA SER A 401 -11.42 -7.07 -25.86
C SER A 401 -10.87 -7.64 -27.18
N ARG A 402 -9.71 -8.31 -27.13
CA ARG A 402 -9.11 -8.97 -28.30
C ARG A 402 -9.84 -10.25 -28.71
N GLN A 403 -10.46 -10.98 -27.78
CA GLN A 403 -11.34 -12.12 -28.10
C GLN A 403 -12.64 -11.70 -28.80
N LEU A 404 -13.14 -10.48 -28.55
CA LEU A 404 -14.42 -10.01 -29.10
C LEU A 404 -14.31 -9.23 -30.42
N SER A 405 -13.13 -8.69 -30.76
CA SER A 405 -12.95 -7.77 -31.91
C SER A 405 -12.24 -8.36 -33.13
N LEU A 406 -11.71 -9.58 -33.04
CA LEU A 406 -11.12 -10.31 -34.17
C LEU A 406 -11.73 -11.72 -34.20
N GLY A 407 -12.21 -12.16 -35.37
CA GLY A 407 -12.48 -13.58 -35.61
C GLY A 407 -11.26 -14.44 -35.26
N PRO A 408 -11.41 -15.78 -35.16
CA PRO A 408 -10.60 -16.65 -34.30
C PRO A 408 -9.09 -16.41 -34.44
N ALA A 409 -8.55 -15.54 -33.59
CA ALA A 409 -7.12 -15.37 -33.41
C ALA A 409 -6.67 -16.42 -32.39
N ALA A 410 -5.71 -17.25 -32.79
CA ALA A 410 -5.27 -18.39 -32.00
C ALA A 410 -4.27 -17.94 -30.93
N TYR A 411 -4.73 -17.75 -29.69
CA TYR A 411 -3.82 -17.63 -28.55
C TYR A 411 -3.14 -18.97 -28.32
N THR A 412 -1.80 -18.99 -28.33
CA THR A 412 -1.03 -20.17 -27.93
C THR A 412 -0.58 -19.96 -26.49
N ALA A 413 -1.22 -20.66 -25.55
CA ALA A 413 -0.71 -20.75 -24.19
C ALA A 413 0.69 -21.35 -24.23
N VAL A 414 1.63 -20.79 -23.46
CA VAL A 414 2.95 -21.41 -23.29
C VAL A 414 2.71 -22.71 -22.54
N GLN A 415 2.83 -23.84 -23.23
CA GLN A 415 2.79 -25.12 -22.53
C GLN A 415 4.05 -25.22 -21.66
N PRO A 416 3.93 -25.71 -20.41
CA PRO A 416 5.12 -26.05 -19.63
C PRO A 416 5.95 -26.99 -20.49
N ALA A 417 7.27 -26.77 -20.54
CA ALA A 417 8.16 -27.68 -21.24
C ALA A 417 7.99 -29.06 -20.61
N ASP A 418 7.21 -29.93 -21.28
CA ASP A 418 7.20 -31.35 -20.98
C ASP A 418 8.67 -31.76 -21.05
N SER A 419 9.20 -32.18 -19.90
CA SER A 419 10.48 -32.87 -19.84
C SER A 419 10.31 -34.18 -20.60
N LEU A 420 10.43 -34.11 -21.92
CA LEU A 420 10.53 -35.25 -22.79
C LEU A 420 11.89 -35.89 -22.55
N GLU A 421 11.82 -36.97 -21.77
CA GLU A 421 12.83 -37.99 -21.59
C GLU A 421 13.49 -38.40 -22.92
N GLN A 422 14.76 -38.82 -22.85
CA GLN A 422 15.21 -40.03 -23.55
C GLN A 422 16.58 -40.49 -23.05
N GLY A 423 16.64 -41.71 -22.53
CA GLY A 423 17.84 -42.43 -22.09
C GLY A 423 17.52 -43.55 -21.14
#